data_AF-A0AAU9VXL5-F1
#
_entry.id   AF-A0AAU9VXL5-F1
#
_cell.length_a   1.000
_cell.length_b   1.000
_cell.length_c   1.000
_cell.angle_alpha   90.00
_cell.angle_beta   90.00
_cell.angle_gamma   90.00
#
_symmetry.space_group_name_H-M   'P 1'
#
loop_
_entity.id
_entity.type
_entity.pdbx_description
1 polymer ?
#
loop_
_entity_poly.entity_id
_entity_poly.type
_entity_poly.pdbx_seq_one_letter_code
_entity_poly.pdbx_strand_id
1 'polypeptide(L)'
;MTRCATLVLVLAVVAVILTPSNSWRRRRRRQFICKRTDCKLSQWSAWAACSRTCKGGTTTRIRKIVSHESCGGSCPSHPLNETRSCNIQQCCPVDCAYSWSAWSACTGCGISTKSRTPFIKVRNSCNGRACPGKETQSCKTGK
;
A
#
# COMPACT_ATOMS: atom_id res chain seq x y z
N MET A 1 -35.08 -54.94 -62.29
CA MET A 1 -35.64 -54.13 -61.18
C MET A 1 -34.80 -54.19 -59.89
N THR A 2 -33.90 -55.18 -59.72
CA THR A 2 -33.13 -55.40 -58.47
C THR A 2 -31.97 -54.43 -58.22
N ARG A 3 -31.32 -53.89 -59.28
CA ARG A 3 -30.17 -52.97 -59.14
C ARG A 3 -30.52 -51.56 -58.62
N CYS A 4 -31.75 -51.11 -58.83
CA CYS A 4 -32.24 -49.83 -58.28
C CYS A 4 -32.53 -49.95 -56.78
N ALA A 5 -33.11 -51.08 -56.36
CA ALA A 5 -33.38 -51.36 -54.95
C ALA A 5 -32.10 -51.47 -54.11
N THR A 6 -31.02 -52.05 -54.66
CA THR A 6 -29.73 -52.14 -53.95
C THR A 6 -29.05 -50.77 -53.80
N LEU A 7 -29.12 -49.89 -54.80
CA LEU A 7 -28.57 -48.53 -54.69
C LEU A 7 -29.36 -47.69 -53.67
N VAL A 8 -30.69 -47.78 -53.67
CA VAL A 8 -31.53 -47.08 -52.68
C VAL A 8 -31.25 -47.59 -51.26
N LEU A 9 -31.07 -48.91 -51.09
CA LEU A 9 -30.70 -49.49 -49.79
C LEU A 9 -29.30 -49.04 -49.34
N VAL A 10 -28.32 -49.02 -50.24
CA VAL A 10 -26.96 -48.56 -49.91
C VAL A 10 -26.96 -47.07 -49.54
N LEU A 11 -27.65 -46.22 -50.30
CA LEU A 11 -27.77 -44.80 -50.00
C LEU A 11 -28.51 -44.54 -48.68
N ALA A 12 -29.55 -45.31 -48.37
CA ALA A 12 -30.27 -45.22 -47.10
C ALA A 12 -29.41 -45.65 -45.90
N VAL A 13 -28.62 -46.72 -46.03
CA VAL A 13 -27.70 -47.18 -44.99
C VAL A 13 -26.58 -46.15 -44.77
N VAL A 14 -26.02 -45.59 -45.84
CA VAL A 14 -25.01 -44.51 -45.76
C VAL A 14 -25.60 -43.26 -45.10
N ALA A 15 -26.83 -42.87 -45.43
CA ALA A 15 -27.50 -41.74 -44.80
C ALA A 15 -27.73 -41.94 -43.29
N VAL A 16 -28.09 -43.14 -42.85
CA VAL A 16 -28.25 -43.46 -41.41
C VAL A 16 -26.91 -43.37 -40.67
N ILE A 17 -25.81 -43.83 -41.27
CA ILE A 17 -24.46 -43.77 -40.69
C ILE A 17 -23.93 -42.33 -40.62
N LEU A 18 -24.21 -41.50 -41.63
CA LEU A 18 -23.76 -40.11 -41.70
C LEU A 18 -24.65 -39.13 -40.93
N THR A 19 -25.84 -39.53 -40.47
CA THR A 19 -26.63 -38.70 -39.57
C THR A 19 -25.95 -38.62 -38.20
N PRO A 20 -25.50 -37.44 -37.74
CA PRO A 20 -24.94 -37.32 -36.40
C PRO A 20 -26.06 -37.63 -35.40
N SER A 21 -25.95 -38.77 -34.73
CA SER A 21 -27.00 -39.25 -33.83
C SER A 21 -27.36 -38.18 -32.78
N ASN A 22 -28.61 -38.18 -32.32
CA ASN A 22 -29.05 -37.30 -31.24
C ASN A 22 -28.23 -37.51 -29.94
N SER A 23 -27.54 -38.65 -29.78
CA SER A 23 -26.59 -38.91 -28.69
C SER A 23 -25.27 -38.14 -28.82
N TRP A 24 -24.76 -37.89 -30.04
CA TRP A 24 -23.64 -36.97 -30.27
C TRP A 24 -24.00 -35.51 -29.94
N ARG A 25 -25.24 -35.07 -30.27
CA ARG A 25 -25.74 -33.73 -29.88
C ARG A 25 -25.95 -33.60 -28.37
N ARG A 26 -26.44 -34.65 -27.69
CA ARG A 26 -26.61 -34.67 -26.22
C ARG A 26 -25.27 -34.74 -25.46
N ARG A 27 -24.24 -35.43 -25.98
CA ARG A 27 -22.87 -35.40 -25.41
C ARG A 27 -22.22 -34.02 -25.52
N ARG A 28 -22.38 -33.32 -26.65
CA ARG A 28 -21.82 -31.97 -26.84
C ARG A 28 -22.44 -30.92 -25.91
N ARG A 29 -23.71 -31.06 -25.51
CA ARG A 29 -24.34 -30.17 -24.50
C ARG A 29 -23.83 -30.38 -23.07
N ARG A 30 -23.22 -31.54 -22.77
CA ARG A 30 -22.59 -31.81 -21.45
C ARG A 30 -21.15 -31.32 -21.34
N GLN A 31 -20.58 -30.77 -22.42
CA GLN A 31 -19.19 -30.32 -22.46
C GLN A 31 -19.05 -28.80 -22.25
N PHE A 32 -19.97 -28.17 -21.51
CA PHE A 32 -19.59 -26.97 -20.78
C PHE A 32 -18.90 -27.40 -19.49
N ILE A 33 -17.69 -27.96 -19.64
CA ILE A 33 -16.79 -28.22 -18.53
C ILE A 33 -16.32 -26.84 -18.08
N CYS A 34 -16.99 -26.30 -17.06
CA CYS A 34 -16.49 -25.10 -16.45
C CYS A 34 -15.17 -25.43 -15.74
N LYS A 35 -14.13 -24.68 -16.08
CA LYS A 35 -12.79 -24.89 -15.53
C LYS A 35 -12.77 -24.47 -14.06
N ARG A 36 -12.44 -25.41 -13.19
CA ARG A 36 -12.15 -25.11 -11.78
C ARG A 36 -11.03 -24.06 -11.72
N THR A 37 -11.34 -22.90 -11.16
CA THR A 37 -10.43 -21.77 -11.06
C THR A 37 -10.52 -21.21 -9.66
N ASP A 38 -9.38 -21.09 -8.99
CA ASP A 38 -9.29 -20.49 -7.66
C ASP A 38 -9.23 -18.97 -7.75
N CYS A 39 -9.48 -18.30 -6.61
CA CYS A 39 -9.44 -16.86 -6.57
C CYS A 39 -8.06 -16.30 -6.89
N LYS A 40 -8.05 -15.21 -7.65
CA LYS A 40 -6.84 -14.42 -7.86
C LYS A 40 -6.89 -13.19 -6.96
N LEU A 41 -5.83 -12.95 -6.22
CA LEU A 41 -5.67 -11.76 -5.39
C LEU A 41 -4.87 -10.69 -6.16
N SER A 42 -5.12 -9.43 -5.83
CA SER A 42 -4.26 -8.33 -6.26
C SER A 42 -2.89 -8.43 -5.60
N GLN A 43 -1.93 -7.67 -6.13
CA GLN A 43 -0.75 -7.32 -5.36
C GLN A 43 -1.17 -6.55 -4.10
N TRP A 44 -0.31 -6.62 -3.08
CA TRP A 44 -0.46 -5.79 -1.89
C TRP A 44 -0.33 -4.31 -2.25
N SER A 45 -1.12 -3.48 -1.59
CA SER A 45 -0.88 -2.04 -1.58
C SER A 45 0.47 -1.74 -0.94
N ALA A 46 0.97 -0.52 -1.17
CA ALA A 46 1.99 0.05 -0.30
C ALA A 46 1.46 0.08 1.15
N TRP A 47 2.39 0.06 2.10
CA TRP A 47 2.07 0.30 3.50
C TRP A 47 1.53 1.72 3.67
N ALA A 48 0.42 1.86 4.40
CA ALA A 48 -0.08 3.17 4.78
C ALA A 48 0.92 3.91 5.68
N ALA A 49 0.73 5.22 5.84
CA ALA A 49 1.46 5.98 6.85
C ALA A 49 1.27 5.34 8.24
N CYS A 50 2.31 5.38 9.05
CA CYS A 50 2.22 4.90 10.43
C CYS A 50 1.24 5.78 11.21
N SER A 51 0.39 5.19 12.04
CA SER A 51 -0.59 5.92 12.85
C SER A 51 0.04 6.91 13.83
N ARG A 52 1.31 6.70 14.19
CA ARG A 52 2.09 7.58 15.07
C ARG A 52 3.48 7.77 14.50
N THR A 53 4.04 8.95 14.64
CA THR A 53 5.41 9.27 14.17
C THR A 53 6.50 8.76 15.13
N CYS A 54 6.14 8.44 16.38
CA CYS A 54 7.05 7.99 17.44
C CYS A 54 6.26 7.29 18.56
N LYS A 55 6.96 6.66 19.52
CA LYS A 55 6.38 5.93 20.67
C LYS A 55 5.48 4.76 20.26
N GLY A 56 5.76 4.15 19.12
CA GLY A 56 5.03 3.01 18.58
C GLY A 56 3.69 3.41 17.97
N GLY A 57 3.50 3.00 16.72
CA GLY A 57 2.23 3.05 16.01
C GLY A 57 2.02 1.76 15.22
N THR A 58 0.99 1.77 14.39
CA THR A 58 0.63 0.67 13.49
C THR A 58 0.50 1.18 12.07
N THR A 59 0.88 0.34 11.12
CA THR A 59 0.66 0.57 9.69
C THR A 59 -0.04 -0.64 9.11
N THR A 60 -0.91 -0.37 8.14
CA THR A 60 -1.74 -1.38 7.48
C THR A 60 -1.48 -1.36 5.99
N ARG A 61 -1.50 -2.53 5.36
CA ARG A 61 -1.62 -2.66 3.90
C ARG A 61 -2.79 -3.57 3.56
N ILE A 62 -3.32 -3.42 2.36
CA ILE A 62 -4.49 -4.17 1.89
C ILE A 62 -4.24 -4.78 0.52
N ARG A 63 -4.94 -5.86 0.23
CA ARG A 63 -5.09 -6.46 -1.09
C ARG A 63 -6.55 -6.85 -1.29
N LYS A 64 -6.96 -7.10 -2.52
CA LYS A 64 -8.34 -7.47 -2.84
C LYS A 64 -8.39 -8.71 -3.71
N ILE A 65 -9.54 -9.37 -3.75
CA ILE A 65 -9.83 -10.40 -4.74
C ILE A 65 -10.05 -9.68 -6.08
N VAL A 66 -9.26 -10.03 -7.10
CA VAL A 66 -9.39 -9.50 -8.47
C VAL A 66 -10.16 -10.45 -9.38
N SER A 67 -10.24 -11.73 -9.02
CA SER A 67 -11.08 -12.72 -9.67
C SER A 67 -11.60 -13.67 -8.62
N HIS A 68 -12.92 -13.86 -8.60
CA HIS A 68 -13.56 -14.87 -7.76
C HIS A 68 -13.32 -16.27 -8.32
N GLU A 69 -13.50 -17.25 -7.43
CA GLU A 69 -13.47 -18.67 -7.73
C GLU A 69 -14.63 -19.08 -8.64
N SER A 70 -14.41 -20.13 -9.43
CA SER A 70 -15.45 -20.74 -10.24
C SER A 70 -15.36 -22.25 -10.21
N CYS A 71 -16.52 -22.90 -10.27
CA CYS A 71 -16.64 -24.33 -10.57
C CYS A 71 -15.87 -25.22 -9.59
N GLY A 72 -16.10 -24.96 -8.29
CA GLY A 72 -15.49 -25.68 -7.18
C GLY A 72 -14.08 -25.23 -6.81
N GLY A 73 -13.61 -24.09 -7.33
CA GLY A 73 -12.40 -23.43 -6.84
C GLY A 73 -12.59 -22.83 -5.45
N SER A 74 -11.52 -22.31 -4.86
CA SER A 74 -11.57 -21.66 -3.54
C SER A 74 -10.83 -20.33 -3.48
N CYS A 75 -11.22 -19.49 -2.53
CA CYS A 75 -10.48 -18.31 -2.10
C CYS A 75 -9.56 -18.64 -0.92
N PRO A 76 -8.38 -18.02 -0.82
CA PRO A 76 -7.58 -18.11 0.39
C PRO A 76 -8.35 -17.59 1.60
N SER A 77 -8.30 -18.30 2.73
CA SER A 77 -8.83 -17.83 4.02
C SER A 77 -7.95 -16.77 4.69
N HIS A 78 -6.80 -16.47 4.10
CA HIS A 78 -5.89 -15.45 4.61
C HIS A 78 -6.53 -14.06 4.57
N PRO A 79 -6.19 -13.20 5.56
CA PRO A 79 -6.73 -11.86 5.61
C PRO A 79 -6.33 -11.04 4.37
N LEU A 80 -7.25 -10.17 3.96
CA LEU A 80 -7.07 -9.21 2.88
C LEU A 80 -6.37 -7.91 3.36
N ASN A 81 -6.14 -7.82 4.66
CA ASN A 81 -5.39 -6.76 5.33
C ASN A 81 -4.25 -7.35 6.16
N GLU A 82 -3.18 -6.59 6.29
CA GLU A 82 -2.05 -6.93 7.15
C GLU A 82 -1.67 -5.71 7.95
N THR A 83 -1.45 -5.89 9.25
CA THR A 83 -1.10 -4.83 10.20
C THR A 83 0.22 -5.18 10.85
N ARG A 84 1.10 -4.18 10.99
CA ARG A 84 2.36 -4.32 11.72
C ARG A 84 2.69 -3.08 12.53
N SER A 85 3.55 -3.25 13.52
CA SER A 85 4.10 -2.14 14.31
C SER A 85 5.07 -1.30 13.49
N CYS A 86 5.07 0.01 13.74
CA CYS A 86 5.99 0.97 13.13
C CYS A 86 6.37 2.07 14.14
N ASN A 87 7.46 2.80 13.84
CA ASN A 87 7.94 3.92 14.66
C ASN A 87 8.09 3.58 16.16
N ILE A 88 8.69 2.41 16.43
CA ILE A 88 8.86 1.80 17.76
C ILE A 88 9.89 2.50 18.66
N GLN A 89 10.32 3.71 18.30
CA GLN A 89 11.26 4.45 19.12
C GLN A 89 10.62 4.81 20.47
N GLN A 90 11.36 4.59 21.55
CA GLN A 90 10.86 4.74 22.92
C GLN A 90 10.45 6.17 23.26
N CYS A 91 10.98 7.15 22.54
CA CYS A 91 10.66 8.55 22.75
C CYS A 91 10.43 9.29 21.44
N CYS A 92 9.81 10.46 21.57
CA CYS A 92 9.51 11.35 20.47
C CYS A 92 10.53 12.49 20.46
N PRO A 93 11.09 12.86 19.30
CA PRO A 93 11.87 14.09 19.20
C PRO A 93 11.05 15.29 19.68
N VAL A 94 11.63 16.03 20.62
CA VAL A 94 11.08 17.30 21.11
C VAL A 94 12.15 18.35 20.86
N ASP A 95 11.83 19.31 20.02
CA ASP A 95 12.72 20.44 19.76
C ASP A 95 12.71 21.42 20.93
N CYS A 96 13.82 22.14 21.10
CA CYS A 96 13.88 23.20 22.09
C CYS A 96 12.88 24.32 21.76
N ALA A 97 12.03 24.67 22.72
CA ALA A 97 11.21 25.87 22.64
C ALA A 97 11.83 26.95 23.51
N TYR A 98 12.11 28.12 22.92
CA TYR A 98 12.74 29.23 23.63
C TYR A 98 12.26 30.58 23.08
N SER A 99 12.46 31.62 23.86
CA SER A 99 12.29 33.02 23.44
C SER A 99 13.53 33.81 23.77
N TRP A 100 13.98 34.66 22.87
CA TRP A 100 15.15 35.50 23.12
C TRP A 100 14.87 36.59 24.15
N SER A 101 15.87 36.90 24.98
CA SER A 101 15.91 38.16 25.71
C SER A 101 16.05 39.34 24.74
N ALA A 102 15.74 40.54 25.24
CA ALA A 102 16.23 41.76 24.61
C ALA A 102 17.76 41.69 24.48
N TRP A 103 18.29 42.31 23.42
CA TRP A 103 19.72 42.53 23.31
C TRP A 103 20.19 43.39 24.48
N SER A 104 21.34 43.04 25.04
CA SER A 104 22.06 43.94 25.93
C SER A 104 22.32 45.26 25.22
N ALA A 105 22.43 46.34 25.99
CA ALA A 105 22.94 47.59 25.46
C ALA A 105 24.28 47.34 24.76
N CYS A 106 24.50 48.03 23.64
CA CYS A 106 25.84 48.11 23.07
C CYS A 106 26.63 49.06 23.97
N THR A 107 27.60 48.53 24.72
CA THR A 107 28.42 49.30 25.65
C THR A 107 29.88 49.24 25.20
N GLY A 108 30.54 50.39 25.13
CA GLY A 108 31.94 50.52 24.67
C GLY A 108 32.08 51.64 23.63
N CYS A 109 33.24 51.74 22.98
CA CYS A 109 33.52 52.71 21.92
C CYS A 109 33.92 52.01 20.61
N GLY A 110 33.65 52.66 19.47
CA GLY A 110 33.99 52.11 18.16
C GLY A 110 33.16 50.87 17.82
N ILE A 111 33.83 49.75 17.53
CA ILE A 111 33.18 48.45 17.33
C ILE A 111 33.18 47.72 18.67
N SER A 112 31.99 47.59 19.25
CA SER A 112 31.72 46.89 20.49
C SER A 112 30.83 45.68 20.22
N THR A 113 30.39 45.00 21.29
CA THR A 113 29.63 43.75 21.18
C THR A 113 28.41 43.81 22.07
N LYS A 114 27.26 43.40 21.55
CA LYS A 114 26.03 43.18 22.31
C LYS A 114 25.70 41.70 22.33
N SER A 115 24.95 41.28 23.35
CA SER A 115 24.60 39.88 23.50
C SER A 115 23.17 39.69 23.99
N ARG A 116 22.59 38.54 23.67
CA ARG A 116 21.28 38.12 24.20
C ARG A 116 21.34 36.65 24.59
N THR A 117 20.51 36.26 25.53
CA THR A 117 20.40 34.88 25.99
C THR A 117 19.01 34.34 25.69
N PRO A 118 18.88 33.03 25.40
CA PRO A 118 17.59 32.42 25.20
C PRO A 118 16.96 32.07 26.54
N PHE A 119 15.69 32.42 26.71
CA PHE A 119 14.84 31.89 27.77
C PHE A 119 14.24 30.56 27.31
N ILE A 120 14.78 29.46 27.83
CA ILE A 120 14.36 28.11 27.46
C ILE A 120 13.04 27.79 28.16
N LYS A 121 11.99 27.57 27.37
CA LYS A 121 10.66 27.13 27.84
C LYS A 121 10.57 25.60 27.89
N VAL A 122 11.15 24.93 26.90
CA VAL A 122 11.21 23.47 26.80
C VAL A 122 12.61 23.07 26.37
N ARG A 123 13.25 22.17 27.12
CA ARG A 123 14.54 21.58 26.74
C ARG A 123 14.30 20.52 25.67
N ASN A 124 15.20 20.46 24.70
CA ASN A 124 15.13 19.44 23.66
C ASN A 124 15.35 18.04 24.25
N SER A 125 14.73 17.04 23.62
CA SER A 125 14.93 15.64 23.96
C SER A 125 14.86 14.76 22.72
N CYS A 126 15.44 13.56 22.83
CA CYS A 126 15.31 12.50 21.83
C CYS A 126 15.62 12.92 20.39
N ASN A 127 16.87 13.34 20.16
CA ASN A 127 17.35 13.84 18.87
C ASN A 127 16.57 15.06 18.32
N GLY A 128 15.73 15.69 19.14
CA GLY A 128 15.16 17.00 18.83
C GLY A 128 16.21 18.11 18.84
N ARG A 129 15.94 19.18 18.11
CA ARG A 129 16.84 20.31 17.88
C ARG A 129 17.27 20.95 19.19
N ALA A 130 18.59 21.01 19.41
CA ALA A 130 19.20 21.59 20.59
C ALA A 130 18.78 23.06 20.82
N CYS A 131 18.71 23.45 22.10
CA CYS A 131 18.56 24.86 22.45
C CYS A 131 19.78 25.66 21.99
N PRO A 132 19.59 26.88 21.45
CA PRO A 132 20.73 27.74 21.15
C PRO A 132 21.44 28.17 22.44
N GLY A 133 22.71 28.52 22.29
CA GLY A 133 23.48 29.19 23.34
C GLY A 133 23.21 30.70 23.38
N LYS A 134 24.04 31.42 24.15
CA LYS A 134 24.10 32.88 24.10
C LYS A 134 24.51 33.33 22.69
N GLU A 135 23.79 34.30 22.16
CA GLU A 135 24.13 34.93 20.89
C GLU A 135 24.85 36.24 21.13
N THR A 136 25.88 36.49 20.34
CA THR A 136 26.76 37.64 20.46
C THR A 136 26.94 38.26 19.08
N GLN A 137 26.74 39.56 18.97
CA GLN A 137 26.85 40.30 17.71
C GLN A 137 27.63 41.59 17.89
N SER A 138 28.42 41.96 16.88
CA SER A 138 29.10 43.25 16.83
C SER A 138 28.07 44.39 16.70
N CYS A 139 28.36 45.51 17.33
CA CYS A 139 27.56 46.72 17.29
C CYS A 139 28.48 47.94 17.33
N LYS A 140 28.07 49.05 16.72
CA LYS A 140 28.81 50.31 16.77
C LYS A 140 28.23 51.20 17.86
N THR A 141 29.11 51.77 18.67
CA THR A 141 28.75 52.77 19.69
C THR A 141 29.50 54.07 19.43
N GLY A 142 28.74 55.12 19.14
CA GLY A 142 29.22 56.46 18.78
C GLY A 142 28.32 57.06 17.70
N LYS A 143 27.97 58.35 17.85
CA LYS A 143 27.32 59.14 16.80
C LYS A 143 28.14 59.14 15.51
#